data_AF-A0A6A0R4H2-F1
#
_entry.id   AF-A0A6A0R4H2-F1
#
_cell.length_a   1.000
_cell.length_b   1.000
_cell.length_c   1.000
_cell.angle_alpha   90.00
_cell.angle_beta   90.00
_cell.angle_gamma   90.00
#
_symmetry.space_group_name_H-M   'P 1'
#
loop_
_entity.id
_entity.type
_entity.pdbx_description
1 polymer ?
#
loop_
_entity_poly.entity_id
_entity_poly.type
_entity_poly.pdbx_seq_one_letter_code
_entity_poly.pdbx_strand_id
1 'polypeptide(L)'
;MKILLIALSLFTTTAFSQTVYLKGAPENLESNKLIILKHEPVKITVDPKNSKEDKYIFHRQNNHNKVIKESNKKLTVEAMKYPYQYALATQSTYKSLAKAGYKYALISEVYKNNYLKKHPDEDVLIVFEYFIYDLNADLAYKVFELDEMKVYDSKLLIKKLRKAIDK
;
A
#
# COMPACT_ATOMS: atom_id res chain seq x y z
N MET A 1 62.12 0.11 -16.76
CA MET A 1 61.20 -0.22 -15.66
C MET A 1 59.88 0.53 -15.91
N LYS A 2 58.84 -0.14 -16.39
CA LYS A 2 57.50 0.46 -16.60
C LYS A 2 56.51 -0.33 -15.77
N ILE A 3 56.07 0.25 -14.66
CA ILE A 3 55.01 -0.32 -13.81
C ILE A 3 53.70 -0.03 -14.52
N LEU A 4 53.08 -1.09 -15.08
CA LEU A 4 51.74 -1.03 -15.63
C LEU A 4 50.75 -1.13 -14.46
N LEU A 5 50.23 0.01 -14.00
CA LEU A 5 49.09 0.04 -13.08
C LEU A 5 47.86 -0.48 -13.82
N ILE A 6 47.45 -1.71 -13.54
CA ILE A 6 46.15 -2.23 -13.94
C ILE A 6 45.14 -1.65 -12.97
N ALA A 7 44.47 -0.57 -13.38
CA ALA A 7 43.30 -0.06 -12.68
C ALA A 7 42.16 -1.09 -12.83
N LEU A 8 41.97 -1.91 -11.79
CA LEU A 8 40.85 -2.83 -11.68
C LEU A 8 39.58 -2.01 -11.42
N SER A 9 38.91 -1.59 -12.48
CA SER A 9 37.60 -0.96 -12.41
C SER A 9 36.58 -1.99 -11.90
N LEU A 10 36.31 -1.96 -10.59
CA LEU A 10 35.18 -2.64 -9.98
C LEU A 10 33.89 -2.08 -10.59
N PHE A 11 33.39 -2.74 -11.63
CA PHE A 11 32.01 -2.58 -12.07
C PHE A 11 31.11 -3.14 -10.96
N THR A 12 30.67 -2.29 -10.04
CA THR A 12 29.57 -2.65 -9.14
C THR A 12 28.30 -2.68 -9.99
N THR A 13 27.96 -3.86 -10.51
CA THR A 13 26.64 -4.11 -11.07
C THR A 13 25.64 -3.95 -9.93
N THR A 14 24.95 -2.82 -9.89
CA THR A 14 23.75 -2.68 -9.06
C THR A 14 22.70 -3.59 -9.67
N ALA A 15 22.64 -4.83 -9.21
CA ALA A 15 21.50 -5.69 -9.47
C ALA A 15 20.29 -4.98 -8.88
N PHE A 16 19.42 -4.45 -9.74
CA PHE A 16 18.09 -4.05 -9.32
C PHE A 16 17.39 -5.33 -8.87
N SER A 17 17.34 -5.55 -7.56
CA SER A 17 16.54 -6.62 -6.98
C SER A 17 15.09 -6.36 -7.39
N GLN A 18 14.48 -7.32 -8.09
CA GLN A 18 13.07 -7.30 -8.43
C GLN A 18 12.30 -7.80 -7.22
N THR A 19 11.22 -7.10 -6.83
CA THR A 19 10.35 -7.53 -5.73
C THR A 19 9.87 -8.97 -5.97
N VAL A 20 10.13 -9.87 -5.00
CA VAL A 20 9.66 -11.25 -5.08
C VAL A 20 8.26 -11.34 -4.47
N TYR A 21 7.35 -11.99 -5.20
CA TYR A 21 5.96 -12.14 -4.78
C TYR A 21 5.70 -13.55 -4.24
N LEU A 22 5.23 -13.63 -3.00
CA LEU A 22 4.86 -14.86 -2.30
C LEU A 22 3.37 -14.85 -1.96
N LYS A 23 2.81 -16.03 -1.67
CA LYS A 23 1.41 -16.19 -1.24
C LYS A 23 1.35 -16.40 0.26
N GLY A 24 0.36 -15.80 0.92
CA GLY A 24 0.12 -15.98 2.36
C GLY A 24 0.69 -14.83 3.19
N ALA A 25 0.92 -15.08 4.48
CA ALA A 25 1.56 -14.13 5.40
C ALA A 25 2.99 -14.59 5.74
N PRO A 26 3.91 -13.67 6.09
CA PRO A 26 5.24 -14.05 6.54
C PRO A 26 5.19 -14.80 7.88
N GLU A 27 5.94 -15.88 8.02
CA GLU A 27 5.91 -16.78 9.20
C GLU A 27 6.27 -16.07 10.51
N ASN A 28 7.12 -15.04 10.44
CA ASN A 28 7.61 -14.33 11.62
C ASN A 28 6.81 -13.05 11.93
N LEU A 29 5.58 -12.91 11.40
CA LEU A 29 4.77 -11.71 11.61
C LEU A 29 4.44 -11.47 13.08
N GLU A 30 4.28 -12.51 13.89
CA GLU A 30 3.99 -12.40 15.33
C GLU A 30 5.10 -11.68 16.12
N SER A 31 6.36 -11.92 15.74
CA SER A 31 7.53 -11.31 16.39
C SER A 31 7.95 -9.98 15.77
N ASN A 32 7.21 -9.48 14.77
CA ASN A 32 7.57 -8.28 14.02
C ASN A 32 6.41 -7.28 13.93
N LYS A 33 6.75 -6.00 13.87
CA LYS A 33 5.73 -4.94 13.82
C LYS A 33 5.21 -4.74 12.41
N LEU A 34 3.89 -4.59 12.28
CA LEU A 34 3.20 -4.28 11.02
C LEU A 34 2.77 -2.81 10.96
N ILE A 35 2.99 -2.16 9.83
CA ILE A 35 2.39 -0.87 9.53
C ILE A 35 1.10 -1.08 8.74
N ILE A 36 -0.01 -0.51 9.21
CA ILE A 36 -1.30 -0.53 8.51
C ILE A 36 -1.55 0.89 7.97
N LEU A 37 -1.85 0.98 6.68
CA LEU A 37 -1.98 2.27 6.00
C LEU A 37 -3.39 2.85 6.10
N LYS A 38 -3.43 4.13 6.47
CA LYS A 38 -4.58 5.03 6.35
C LYS A 38 -4.64 5.60 4.93
N HIS A 39 -5.85 5.94 4.50
CA HIS A 39 -6.06 6.72 3.28
C HIS A 39 -5.64 8.18 3.47
N GLU A 40 -5.08 8.80 2.43
CA GLU A 40 -4.68 10.20 2.39
C GLU A 40 -5.55 11.01 1.44
N PRO A 41 -5.91 12.26 1.78
CA PRO A 41 -6.65 13.11 0.85
C PRO A 41 -5.87 13.34 -0.44
N VAL A 42 -6.62 13.52 -1.53
CA VAL A 42 -6.07 13.88 -2.84
C VAL A 42 -6.42 15.32 -3.19
N LYS A 43 -5.52 15.99 -3.91
CA LYS A 43 -5.86 17.26 -4.56
C LYS A 43 -6.88 17.00 -5.67
N ILE A 44 -7.89 17.85 -5.77
CA ILE A 44 -8.79 17.85 -6.94
C ILE A 44 -8.02 18.43 -8.13
N THR A 45 -7.96 17.68 -9.24
CA THR A 45 -7.08 18.02 -10.39
C THR A 45 -7.83 18.44 -11.65
N VAL A 46 -9.15 18.43 -11.64
CA VAL A 46 -10.01 18.69 -12.82
C VAL A 46 -11.12 19.68 -12.46
N ASP A 47 -11.64 20.41 -13.47
CA ASP A 47 -12.82 21.27 -13.31
C ASP A 47 -14.06 20.52 -13.85
N PRO A 48 -15.08 20.24 -13.03
CA PRO A 48 -16.26 19.49 -13.45
C PRO A 48 -17.09 20.17 -14.55
N LYS A 49 -16.78 21.41 -14.93
CA LYS A 49 -17.44 22.15 -16.03
C LYS A 49 -16.79 21.88 -17.40
N ASN A 50 -15.58 21.35 -17.45
CA ASN A 50 -14.84 21.18 -18.71
C ASN A 50 -15.43 20.07 -19.59
N SER A 51 -15.75 18.92 -18.99
CA SER A 51 -16.19 17.72 -19.73
C SER A 51 -16.98 16.77 -18.83
N LYS A 52 -17.64 15.77 -19.43
CA LYS A 52 -18.30 14.67 -18.68
C LYS A 52 -17.27 13.83 -17.91
N GLU A 53 -16.09 13.63 -18.50
CA GLU A 53 -14.99 12.89 -17.89
C GLU A 53 -14.43 13.63 -16.66
N ASP A 54 -14.16 14.92 -16.80
CA ASP A 54 -13.69 15.76 -15.69
C ASP A 54 -14.71 15.78 -14.56
N LYS A 55 -16.00 15.84 -14.87
CA LYS A 55 -17.07 15.75 -13.88
C LYS A 55 -17.04 14.43 -13.10
N TYR A 56 -16.81 13.31 -13.78
CA TYR A 56 -16.71 12.01 -13.12
C TYR A 56 -15.46 11.88 -12.25
N ILE A 57 -14.29 12.27 -12.78
CA ILE A 57 -13.02 12.29 -12.02
C ILE A 57 -13.15 13.19 -10.78
N PHE A 58 -13.75 14.37 -10.95
CA PHE A 58 -14.07 15.29 -9.85
C PHE A 58 -14.90 14.59 -8.77
N HIS A 59 -15.97 13.89 -9.15
CA HIS A 59 -16.82 13.18 -8.20
C HIS A 59 -16.07 12.06 -7.46
N ARG A 60 -15.18 11.31 -8.13
CA ARG A 60 -14.35 10.29 -7.48
C ARG A 60 -13.40 10.88 -6.44
N GLN A 61 -12.64 11.91 -6.82
CA GLN A 61 -11.69 12.58 -5.94
C GLN A 61 -12.40 13.24 -4.75
N ASN A 62 -13.52 13.91 -4.99
CA ASN A 62 -14.32 14.53 -3.95
C ASN A 62 -14.95 13.50 -3.00
N ASN A 63 -15.49 12.40 -3.53
CA ASN A 63 -16.04 11.33 -2.72
C ASN A 63 -14.97 10.68 -1.84
N HIS A 64 -13.79 10.37 -2.41
CA HIS A 64 -12.65 9.87 -1.66
C HIS A 64 -12.34 10.79 -0.46
N ASN A 65 -12.10 12.08 -0.71
CA ASN A 65 -11.81 13.06 0.34
C ASN A 65 -12.89 13.14 1.43
N LYS A 66 -14.15 12.96 1.06
CA LYS A 66 -15.29 12.95 1.99
C LYS A 66 -15.30 11.70 2.90
N VAL A 67 -15.02 10.52 2.35
CA VAL A 67 -15.19 9.25 3.08
C VAL A 67 -13.98 8.85 3.92
N ILE A 68 -12.77 9.29 3.55
CA ILE A 68 -11.54 8.82 4.19
C ILE A 68 -11.45 9.18 5.67
N LYS A 69 -12.04 10.31 6.11
CA LYS A 69 -12.02 10.72 7.52
C LYS A 69 -12.69 9.66 8.40
N GLU A 70 -13.89 9.23 8.01
CA GLU A 70 -14.65 8.22 8.75
C GLU A 70 -14.02 6.83 8.61
N SER A 71 -13.56 6.48 7.41
CA SER A 71 -12.84 5.22 7.17
C SER A 71 -11.58 5.12 8.06
N ASN A 72 -10.76 6.15 8.13
CA ASN A 72 -9.56 6.19 8.97
C ASN A 72 -9.90 6.15 10.47
N LYS A 73 -10.98 6.83 10.91
CA LYS A 73 -11.46 6.73 12.31
C LYS A 73 -11.85 5.30 12.66
N LYS A 74 -12.60 4.62 11.77
CA LYS A 74 -12.96 3.21 11.95
C LYS A 74 -11.73 2.32 11.93
N LEU A 75 -10.73 2.61 11.09
CA LEU A 75 -9.48 1.86 11.06
C LEU A 75 -8.75 1.90 12.40
N THR A 76 -8.71 3.05 13.08
CA THR A 76 -8.12 3.17 14.42
C THR A 76 -8.76 2.21 15.43
N VAL A 77 -10.09 2.06 15.38
CA VAL A 77 -10.81 1.16 16.29
C VAL A 77 -10.63 -0.30 15.88
N GLU A 78 -10.76 -0.60 14.59
CA GLU A 78 -10.70 -1.97 14.09
C GLU A 78 -9.28 -2.56 14.19
N ALA A 79 -8.24 -1.75 14.00
CA ALA A 79 -6.85 -2.18 14.12
C ALA A 79 -6.50 -2.68 15.53
N MET A 80 -7.23 -2.26 16.58
CA MET A 80 -7.06 -2.80 17.94
C MET A 80 -7.38 -4.30 18.03
N LYS A 81 -8.09 -4.86 17.04
CA LYS A 81 -8.40 -6.30 16.96
C LYS A 81 -7.30 -7.12 16.29
N TYR A 82 -6.29 -6.46 15.72
CA TYR A 82 -5.11 -7.14 15.17
C TYR A 82 -4.22 -7.64 16.32
N PRO A 83 -3.78 -8.91 16.31
CA PRO A 83 -3.21 -9.55 17.49
C PRO A 83 -1.74 -9.17 17.77
N TYR A 84 -1.03 -8.62 16.79
CA TYR A 84 0.41 -8.32 16.92
C TYR A 84 0.68 -6.82 17.02
N GLN A 85 1.92 -6.44 17.29
CA GLN A 85 2.31 -5.03 17.36
C GLN A 85 2.12 -4.33 16.01
N TYR A 86 1.52 -3.14 16.03
CA TYR A 86 1.26 -2.37 14.82
C TYR A 86 1.40 -0.86 15.01
N ALA A 87 1.52 -0.15 13.89
CA ALA A 87 1.35 1.29 13.79
C ALA A 87 0.42 1.65 12.64
N LEU A 88 -0.22 2.81 12.76
CA LEU A 88 -0.98 3.41 11.67
C LEU A 88 -0.14 4.51 11.03
N ALA A 89 0.09 4.39 9.74
CA ALA A 89 0.81 5.39 8.94
C ALA A 89 0.02 5.71 7.68
N THR A 90 0.62 6.50 6.79
CA THR A 90 0.08 6.78 5.47
C THR A 90 1.08 6.38 4.39
N GLN A 91 0.63 6.36 3.13
CA GLN A 91 1.50 6.05 1.98
C GLN A 91 2.73 6.97 1.93
N SER A 92 2.56 8.25 2.28
CA SER A 92 3.67 9.22 2.32
C SER A 92 4.63 9.05 3.49
N THR A 93 4.20 8.43 4.61
CA THR A 93 4.96 8.41 5.87
C THR A 93 5.48 7.05 6.30
N TYR A 94 4.91 5.94 5.81
CA TYR A 94 5.19 4.61 6.36
C TYR A 94 6.66 4.19 6.30
N LYS A 95 7.37 4.52 5.21
CA LYS A 95 8.79 4.16 5.06
C LYS A 95 9.68 4.76 6.14
N SER A 96 9.29 5.89 6.73
CA SER A 96 10.04 6.51 7.83
C SER A 96 10.06 5.66 9.10
N LEU A 97 9.03 4.80 9.28
CA LEU A 97 8.90 3.91 10.43
C LEU A 97 9.83 2.69 10.36
N ALA A 98 10.45 2.40 9.21
CA ALA A 98 11.47 1.36 9.11
C ALA A 98 12.60 1.61 10.12
N LYS A 99 12.98 2.88 10.32
CA LYS A 99 13.98 3.29 11.32
C LYS A 99 13.57 3.02 12.77
N ALA A 100 12.27 2.86 13.05
CA ALA A 100 11.73 2.54 14.37
C ALA A 100 11.56 1.02 14.59
N GLY A 101 12.16 0.19 13.72
CA GLY A 101 12.13 -1.26 13.82
C GLY A 101 10.84 -1.90 13.30
N TYR A 102 10.06 -1.19 12.48
CA TYR A 102 8.97 -1.81 11.73
C TYR A 102 9.54 -2.57 10.55
N LYS A 103 9.24 -3.86 10.46
CA LYS A 103 9.72 -4.73 9.37
C LYS A 103 8.72 -4.79 8.23
N TYR A 104 7.43 -4.78 8.54
CA TYR A 104 6.38 -5.05 7.56
C TYR A 104 5.43 -3.87 7.37
N ALA A 105 4.87 -3.73 6.16
CA ALA A 105 3.76 -2.82 5.86
C ALA A 105 2.68 -3.53 5.05
N LEU A 106 1.40 -3.33 5.40
CA LEU A 106 0.27 -3.76 4.57
C LEU A 106 0.06 -2.73 3.46
N ILE A 107 0.51 -3.06 2.24
CA ILE A 107 0.48 -2.16 1.08
C ILE A 107 -0.54 -2.62 0.04
N SER A 108 -1.01 -1.67 -0.76
CA SER A 108 -1.90 -1.89 -1.90
C SER A 108 -1.87 -0.69 -2.84
N GLU A 109 -2.10 -0.89 -4.14
CA GLU A 109 -2.19 0.18 -5.13
C GLU A 109 -3.28 1.21 -4.81
N VAL A 110 -4.30 0.84 -4.02
CA VAL A 110 -5.35 1.76 -3.60
C VAL A 110 -4.78 2.99 -2.89
N TYR A 111 -3.70 2.84 -2.11
CA TYR A 111 -3.11 3.94 -1.35
C TYR A 111 -2.30 4.92 -2.21
N LYS A 112 -2.00 4.56 -3.48
CA LYS A 112 -1.39 5.49 -4.45
C LYS A 112 -2.41 6.39 -5.12
N ASN A 113 -3.71 6.10 -4.97
CA ASN A 113 -4.82 6.92 -5.48
C ASN A 113 -4.83 7.19 -6.99
N ASN A 114 -4.04 6.45 -7.79
CA ASN A 114 -3.98 6.64 -9.25
C ASN A 114 -5.29 6.26 -9.94
N TYR A 115 -6.03 5.30 -9.38
CA TYR A 115 -7.34 4.88 -9.88
C TYR A 115 -8.38 6.02 -9.86
N LEU A 116 -8.20 7.05 -9.02
CA LEU A 116 -9.09 8.21 -8.94
C LEU A 116 -8.88 9.24 -10.06
N LYS A 117 -7.86 9.08 -10.91
CA LYS A 117 -7.46 10.07 -11.92
C LYS A 117 -7.94 9.75 -13.34
N LYS A 118 -8.67 8.65 -13.53
CA LYS A 118 -9.17 8.22 -14.84
C LYS A 118 -10.53 7.57 -14.71
N HIS A 119 -11.23 7.46 -15.83
CA HIS A 119 -12.35 6.53 -15.93
C HIS A 119 -11.85 5.08 -15.80
N PRO A 120 -12.61 4.20 -15.11
CA PRO A 120 -12.43 2.77 -15.28
C PRO A 120 -12.78 2.38 -16.72
N ASP A 121 -12.12 1.35 -17.24
CA ASP A 121 -12.51 0.74 -18.50
C ASP A 121 -13.92 0.12 -18.33
N GLU A 122 -14.75 0.19 -19.38
CA GLU A 122 -16.11 -0.37 -19.35
C GLU A 122 -16.07 -1.88 -19.05
N ASP A 123 -17.04 -2.35 -18.26
CA ASP A 123 -17.18 -3.75 -17.83
C ASP A 123 -16.01 -4.34 -17.02
N VAL A 124 -15.07 -3.51 -16.54
CA VAL A 124 -13.95 -3.96 -15.69
C VAL A 124 -14.26 -3.79 -14.21
N LEU A 125 -14.27 -4.90 -13.47
CA LEU A 125 -14.27 -4.87 -12.01
C LEU A 125 -12.88 -4.46 -11.48
N ILE A 126 -12.78 -3.29 -10.86
CA ILE A 126 -11.55 -2.87 -10.20
C ILE A 126 -11.37 -3.65 -8.90
N VAL A 127 -10.28 -4.43 -8.83
CA VAL A 127 -9.86 -5.17 -7.65
C VAL A 127 -8.46 -4.71 -7.23
N PHE A 128 -8.29 -4.49 -5.93
CA PHE A 128 -7.04 -4.11 -5.31
C PHE A 128 -6.49 -5.28 -4.50
N GLU A 129 -5.29 -5.71 -4.88
CA GLU A 129 -4.51 -6.68 -4.13
C GLU A 129 -3.84 -6.02 -2.93
N TYR A 130 -3.78 -6.74 -1.81
CA TYR A 130 -3.12 -6.32 -0.59
C TYR A 130 -1.98 -7.28 -0.29
N PHE A 131 -0.82 -6.68 0.02
CA PHE A 131 0.41 -7.39 0.31
C PHE A 131 0.93 -7.00 1.68
N ILE A 132 1.45 -7.96 2.44
CA ILE A 132 2.39 -7.65 3.53
C ILE A 132 3.76 -7.53 2.87
N TYR A 133 4.38 -6.35 2.93
CA TYR A 133 5.65 -6.05 2.29
C TYR A 133 6.76 -5.94 3.33
N ASP A 134 7.86 -6.68 3.12
CA ASP A 134 9.09 -6.60 3.89
C ASP A 134 9.88 -5.36 3.45
N LEU A 135 10.01 -4.40 4.37
CA LEU A 135 10.66 -3.11 4.12
C LEU A 135 12.16 -3.23 3.89
N ASN A 136 12.78 -4.35 4.29
CA ASN A 136 14.23 -4.56 4.23
C ASN A 136 14.65 -5.52 3.13
N ALA A 137 13.80 -6.50 2.79
CA ALA A 137 14.14 -7.58 1.86
C ALA A 137 13.52 -7.44 0.47
N ASP A 138 12.69 -6.42 0.22
CA ASP A 138 11.94 -6.24 -1.04
C ASP A 138 11.12 -7.49 -1.41
N LEU A 139 10.43 -8.05 -0.40
CA LEU A 139 9.55 -9.22 -0.52
C LEU A 139 8.11 -8.79 -0.28
N ALA A 140 7.19 -9.23 -1.13
CA ALA A 140 5.77 -8.93 -1.02
C ALA A 140 4.93 -10.21 -0.91
N TYR A 141 4.12 -10.32 0.15
CA TYR A 141 3.29 -11.48 0.42
C TYR A 141 1.82 -11.14 0.15
N LYS A 142 1.23 -11.65 -0.95
CA LYS A 142 -0.19 -11.42 -1.28
C LYS A 142 -1.06 -12.12 -0.24
N VAL A 143 -1.83 -11.34 0.51
CA VAL A 143 -2.67 -11.84 1.62
C VAL A 143 -4.14 -11.90 1.26
N PHE A 144 -4.67 -10.90 0.55
CA PHE A 144 -6.06 -10.84 0.12
C PHE A 144 -6.26 -9.76 -0.95
N GLU A 145 -7.51 -9.64 -1.42
CA GLU A 145 -7.93 -8.58 -2.33
C GLU A 145 -9.31 -8.02 -1.93
N LEU A 146 -9.57 -6.78 -2.34
CA LEU A 146 -10.85 -6.09 -2.16
C LEU A 146 -11.24 -5.41 -3.48
N ASP A 147 -12.52 -5.46 -3.82
CA ASP A 147 -13.06 -4.60 -4.87
C ASP A 147 -13.06 -3.12 -4.44
N GLU A 148 -13.13 -2.21 -5.41
CA GLU A 148 -13.13 -0.76 -5.16
C GLU A 148 -14.22 -0.33 -4.17
N MET A 149 -15.40 -0.95 -4.21
CA MET A 149 -16.52 -0.59 -3.34
C MET A 149 -16.23 -0.83 -1.86
N LYS A 150 -15.30 -1.74 -1.55
CA LYS A 150 -14.98 -2.19 -0.19
C LYS A 150 -13.70 -1.59 0.39
N VAL A 151 -12.92 -0.82 -0.37
CA VAL A 151 -11.60 -0.33 0.11
C VAL A 151 -11.67 0.66 1.27
N TYR A 152 -12.84 1.23 1.55
CA TYR A 152 -13.07 2.11 2.70
C TYR A 152 -13.71 1.38 3.90
N ASP A 153 -14.05 0.10 3.76
CA ASP A 153 -14.56 -0.73 4.86
C ASP A 153 -13.40 -1.25 5.72
N SER A 154 -13.01 -0.43 6.70
CA SER A 154 -11.90 -0.73 7.61
C SER A 154 -12.15 -1.99 8.46
N LYS A 155 -13.42 -2.31 8.76
CA LYS A 155 -13.77 -3.53 9.49
C LYS A 155 -13.51 -4.76 8.63
N LEU A 156 -13.91 -4.72 7.36
CA LEU A 156 -13.62 -5.79 6.41
C LEU A 156 -12.11 -5.93 6.16
N LEU A 157 -11.39 -4.83 6.01
CA LEU A 157 -9.94 -4.83 5.81
C LEU A 157 -9.22 -5.57 6.94
N ILE A 158 -9.48 -5.19 8.20
CA ILE A 158 -8.85 -5.85 9.35
C ILE A 158 -9.33 -7.30 9.49
N LYS A 159 -10.61 -7.59 9.23
CA LYS A 159 -11.12 -8.97 9.23
C LYS A 159 -10.39 -9.86 8.22
N LYS A 160 -10.15 -9.37 7.00
CA LYS A 160 -9.41 -10.11 5.97
C LYS A 160 -7.93 -10.28 6.33
N LEU A 161 -7.30 -9.24 6.86
CA LEU A 161 -5.92 -9.31 7.35
C LEU A 161 -5.77 -10.40 8.41
N ARG A 162 -6.62 -10.40 9.44
CA ARG A 162 -6.60 -11.43 10.50
C ARG A 162 -6.79 -12.85 9.94
N LYS A 163 -7.78 -13.02 9.05
CA LYS A 163 -7.99 -14.32 8.40
C LYS A 163 -6.79 -14.78 7.56
N ALA A 164 -5.97 -13.87 7.06
CA ALA A 164 -4.79 -14.19 6.27
C ALA A 164 -3.57 -14.58 7.11
N ILE A 165 -3.49 -14.11 8.37
CA ILE A 165 -2.37 -14.40 9.29
C ILE A 165 -2.68 -15.57 10.26
N ASP A 166 -3.95 -15.93 10.43
CA ASP A 166 -4.38 -17.06 11.25
C ASP A 166 -4.30 -18.42 10.50
N LYS A 167 -3.71 -18.46 9.31
CA LYS A 167 -3.61 -19.65 8.44
C LYS A 167 -2.19 -20.15 8.36
#